data_AF-A0A1C5BP58-F1
#
_entry.id   AF-A0A1C5BP58-F1
#
_cell.length_a   1.000
_cell.length_b   1.000
_cell.length_c   1.000
_cell.angle_alpha   90.00
_cell.angle_beta   90.00
_cell.angle_gamma   90.00
#
_symmetry.space_group_name_H-M   'P 1'
#
loop_
_entity.id
_entity.type
_entity.pdbx_description
1 polymer ?
#
loop_
_entity_poly.entity_id
_entity_poly.type
_entity_poly.pdbx_seq_one_letter_code
_entity_poly.pdbx_strand_id
1 'polypeptide(L)'
;MTEELVADGCITKASSGGQCAGKSPVDRPVHTALAEREIRPRISKRGTKTPIQTDGRWVVERTNSWMNNFGKLRRSTERRRACTEFFLALATAVITVRSLIRRAWYTHRWDTRPRSPRIR
;
A
#
# COMPACT_ATOMS: atom_id res chain seq x y z
N MET A 1 -23.54 12.90 23.31
CA MET A 1 -22.14 12.73 22.85
C MET A 1 -22.17 11.73 21.72
N THR A 2 -22.26 12.20 20.48
CA THR A 2 -22.29 11.33 19.29
C THR A 2 -20.88 10.82 19.05
N GLU A 3 -20.67 9.51 19.19
CA GLU A 3 -19.39 8.88 18.91
C GLU A 3 -19.03 9.06 17.44
N GLU A 4 -17.91 9.74 17.18
CA GLU A 4 -17.35 9.88 15.85
C GLU A 4 -16.72 8.55 15.42
N LEU A 5 -17.52 7.69 14.79
CA LEU A 5 -16.99 6.49 14.13
C LEU A 5 -16.33 6.90 12.81
N VAL A 6 -15.03 7.22 12.87
CA VAL A 6 -14.17 7.32 11.68
C VAL A 6 -13.79 5.90 11.26
N ALA A 7 -14.58 5.30 10.39
CA ALA A 7 -14.17 4.09 9.68
C ALA A 7 -13.18 4.50 8.57
N ASP A 8 -11.88 4.42 8.85
CA ASP A 8 -10.85 4.46 7.80
C ASP A 8 -10.90 3.13 7.03
N GLY A 9 -11.92 3.00 6.19
CA GLY A 9 -12.19 1.83 5.37
C GLY A 9 -11.18 1.74 4.24
N CYS A 10 -9.97 1.24 4.52
CA CYS A 10 -9.08 0.73 3.51
C CYS A 10 -9.84 -0.29 2.64
N ILE A 11 -10.04 0.02 1.36
CA ILE A 11 -10.61 -0.92 0.39
C ILE A 11 -9.57 -2.02 0.15
N THR A 12 -9.54 -3.05 1.00
CA THR A 12 -8.87 -4.30 0.66
C THR A 12 -9.76 -5.01 -0.36
N LYS A 13 -9.50 -4.82 -1.65
CA LYS A 13 -9.91 -5.80 -2.65
C LYS A 13 -9.14 -7.08 -2.34
N ALA A 14 -9.81 -8.10 -1.80
CA ALA A 14 -9.25 -9.44 -1.71
C ALA A 14 -8.80 -9.90 -3.11
N SER A 15 -7.67 -10.59 -3.20
CA SER A 15 -7.19 -11.18 -4.47
C SER A 15 -8.12 -12.27 -5.01
N SER A 16 -9.05 -12.77 -4.18
CA SER A 16 -10.09 -13.72 -4.56
C SER A 16 -11.24 -12.97 -5.24
N GLY A 17 -11.46 -13.26 -6.53
CA GLY A 17 -12.43 -12.58 -7.38
C GLY A 17 -13.80 -12.36 -6.74
N GLY A 18 -14.17 -11.08 -6.59
CA GLY A 18 -15.52 -10.50 -6.66
C GLY A 18 -16.65 -10.97 -5.74
N GLN A 19 -16.67 -12.22 -5.30
CA GLN A 19 -17.86 -12.87 -4.71
C GLN A 19 -17.86 -12.84 -3.17
N CYS A 20 -16.69 -12.67 -2.53
CA CYS A 20 -16.55 -12.63 -1.07
C CYS A 20 -16.40 -11.22 -0.49
N ALA A 21 -16.13 -10.22 -1.32
CA ALA A 21 -16.02 -8.83 -0.90
C ALA A 21 -17.41 -8.19 -1.05
N GLY A 22 -18.05 -7.82 0.05
CA GLY A 22 -19.36 -7.16 0.05
C GLY A 22 -19.40 -5.85 -0.78
N LYS A 23 -20.55 -5.16 -0.74
CA LYS A 23 -20.78 -3.89 -1.47
C LYS A 23 -19.65 -2.90 -1.16
N SER A 24 -19.11 -2.27 -2.20
CA SER A 24 -17.99 -1.35 -2.03
C SER A 24 -18.43 -0.14 -1.19
N PRO A 25 -17.59 0.38 -0.28
CA PRO A 25 -17.94 1.56 0.51
C PRO A 25 -18.30 2.79 -0.31
N VAL A 26 -17.84 2.86 -1.57
CA VAL A 26 -18.17 3.94 -2.52
C VAL A 26 -19.48 3.70 -3.29
N ASP A 27 -20.18 2.60 -3.02
CA ASP A 27 -21.43 2.26 -3.68
C ASP A 27 -22.62 3.02 -3.11
N ARG A 28 -23.57 3.29 -4.00
CA ARG A 28 -24.79 4.03 -3.69
C ARG A 28 -25.61 3.43 -2.53
N PRO A 29 -25.79 2.09 -2.43
CA PRO A 29 -26.52 1.48 -1.32
C PRO A 29 -25.85 1.68 0.05
N VAL A 30 -24.51 1.81 0.09
CA VAL A 30 -23.78 2.08 1.34
C VAL A 30 -24.06 3.50 1.81
N HIS A 31 -24.07 4.47 0.90
CA HIS A 31 -24.44 5.84 1.23
C HIS A 31 -25.91 5.97 1.67
N THR A 32 -26.82 5.20 1.07
CA THR A 32 -28.24 5.16 1.50
C THR A 32 -28.35 4.62 2.93
N ALA A 33 -27.70 3.49 3.24
CA ALA A 33 -27.73 2.91 4.58
C ALA A 33 -27.09 3.82 5.66
N LEU A 34 -26.08 4.62 5.29
CA LEU A 34 -25.49 5.61 6.18
C LEU A 34 -26.44 6.79 6.43
N ALA A 35 -27.15 7.23 5.39
CA ALA A 35 -28.16 8.29 5.52
C ALA A 35 -29.34 7.85 6.39
N GLU A 36 -29.83 6.62 6.24
CA GLU A 36 -30.88 6.03 7.10
C GLU A 36 -30.49 5.98 8.57
N ARG A 37 -29.18 5.91 8.86
CA ARG A 37 -28.64 5.87 10.22
C ARG A 37 -28.16 7.23 10.72
N GLU A 38 -28.41 8.30 9.96
CA GLU A 38 -27.94 9.66 10.24
C GLU A 38 -26.41 9.77 10.41
N ILE A 39 -25.65 8.84 9.83
CA ILE A 39 -24.19 8.82 9.88
C ILE A 39 -23.66 9.61 8.69
N ARG A 40 -22.89 10.68 8.96
CA ARG A 40 -22.28 11.49 7.91
C ARG A 40 -21.09 10.74 7.27
N PRO A 41 -21.17 10.35 5.99
CA PRO A 41 -20.08 9.64 5.34
C PRO A 41 -18.91 10.60 5.03
N ARG A 42 -17.71 10.30 5.53
CA ARG A 42 -16.43 10.85 5.02
C ARG A 42 -15.78 9.89 4.01
N ILE A 43 -16.57 9.46 3.01
CA ILE A 43 -16.14 8.50 1.98
C ILE A 43 -16.20 9.19 0.61
N SER A 44 -15.18 8.98 -0.23
CA SER A 44 -15.16 9.49 -1.60
C SER A 44 -16.27 8.84 -2.45
N LYS A 45 -17.02 9.63 -3.22
CA LYS A 45 -18.00 9.07 -4.17
C LYS A 45 -17.29 8.36 -5.32
N ARG A 46 -17.87 7.25 -5.78
CA ARG A 46 -17.41 6.51 -6.97
C ARG A 46 -17.28 7.48 -8.16
N GLY A 47 -16.09 7.53 -8.77
CA GLY A 47 -15.79 8.39 -9.92
C GLY A 47 -15.30 9.80 -9.59
N THR A 48 -15.30 10.21 -8.32
CA THR A 48 -14.64 11.46 -7.90
C THR A 48 -13.13 11.24 -7.93
N LYS A 49 -12.38 12.04 -8.71
CA LYS A 49 -10.92 12.01 -8.70
C LYS A 49 -10.44 12.36 -7.28
N THR A 50 -9.85 11.38 -6.59
CA THR A 50 -9.07 11.67 -5.39
C THR A 50 -7.84 12.48 -5.80
N PRO A 51 -7.48 13.55 -5.07
CA PRO A 51 -6.31 14.36 -5.40
C PRO A 51 -5.01 13.55 -5.37
N ILE A 52 -4.97 12.50 -4.54
CA ILE A 52 -3.95 11.44 -4.58
C ILE A 52 -4.35 10.41 -5.65
N GLN A 53 -4.16 10.79 -6.92
CA GLN A 53 -4.00 9.82 -7.99
C GLN A 53 -2.55 9.33 -7.95
N THR A 54 -2.25 8.38 -7.06
CA THR A 54 -0.99 7.65 -7.17
C THR A 54 -1.20 6.51 -8.16
N ASP A 55 -0.55 6.61 -9.30
CA ASP A 55 -0.49 5.59 -10.32
C ASP A 55 -0.24 4.20 -9.69
N GLY A 56 -1.21 3.30 -9.89
CA GLY A 56 -1.20 1.88 -9.51
C GLY A 56 -0.70 1.52 -8.10
N ARG A 57 -1.65 1.15 -7.22
CA ARG A 57 -1.50 0.56 -5.87
C ARG A 57 -1.32 1.56 -4.73
N TRP A 58 -2.10 1.35 -3.66
CA TRP A 58 -1.97 2.12 -2.42
C TRP A 58 -0.58 1.90 -1.79
N VAL A 59 -0.11 2.84 -0.96
CA VAL A 59 1.25 2.79 -0.35
C VAL A 59 1.49 1.44 0.34
N VAL A 60 0.50 0.93 1.08
CA VAL A 60 0.56 -0.37 1.75
C VAL A 60 0.68 -1.52 0.74
N GLU A 61 -0.12 -1.51 -0.33
CA GLU A 61 -0.07 -2.52 -1.38
C GLU A 61 1.26 -2.51 -2.15
N ARG A 62 1.84 -1.33 -2.36
CA ARG A 62 3.15 -1.15 -2.98
C ARG A 62 4.25 -1.75 -2.11
N THR A 63 4.24 -1.45 -0.82
CA THR A 63 5.19 -2.03 0.13
C THR A 63 5.04 -3.54 0.21
N ASN A 64 3.81 -4.06 0.24
CA ASN A 64 3.55 -5.50 0.21
C ASN A 64 4.07 -6.15 -1.08
N SER A 65 3.89 -5.49 -2.23
CA SER A 65 4.44 -5.95 -3.51
C SER A 65 5.97 -6.01 -3.52
N TRP A 66 6.65 -5.06 -2.86
CA TRP A 66 8.11 -5.08 -2.73
C TRP A 66 8.59 -6.22 -1.83
N MET A 67 7.89 -6.45 -0.71
CA MET A 67 8.17 -7.57 0.19
C MET A 67 7.96 -8.93 -0.49
N ASN A 68 6.95 -9.05 -1.35
CA ASN A 68 6.67 -10.25 -2.13
C ASN A 68 7.73 -10.57 -3.20
N ASN A 69 8.64 -9.64 -3.51
CA ASN A 69 9.77 -9.91 -4.40
C ASN A 69 10.87 -10.74 -3.72
N PHE A 70 10.89 -10.78 -2.38
CA PHE A 70 11.82 -11.62 -1.64
C PHE A 70 11.27 -13.05 -1.55
N GLY A 71 11.89 -13.99 -2.28
CA GLY A 71 11.43 -15.38 -2.33
C GLY A 71 11.28 -16.05 -0.96
N LYS A 72 12.15 -15.70 0.00
CA LYS A 72 12.09 -16.18 1.39
C LYS A 72 10.85 -15.68 2.13
N LEU A 73 10.48 -14.41 1.96
CA LEU A 73 9.26 -13.84 2.57
C LEU A 73 8.00 -14.34 1.87
N ARG A 74 8.01 -14.41 0.53
CA ARG A 74 6.87 -14.91 -0.27
C ARG A 74 6.47 -16.34 0.06
N ARG A 75 7.44 -17.20 0.42
CA ARG A 75 7.24 -18.63 0.71
C ARG A 75 7.69 -18.99 2.13
N SER A 76 7.61 -18.05 3.08
CA SER A 76 8.12 -18.30 4.42
C SER A 76 7.34 -19.43 5.10
N THR A 77 8.02 -20.55 5.37
CA THR A 77 7.48 -21.68 6.16
C THR A 77 7.91 -21.62 7.63
N GLU A 78 8.59 -20.54 8.01
CA GLU A 78 9.13 -20.34 9.36
C GLU A 78 8.00 -20.06 10.35
N ARG A 79 8.01 -20.77 11.49
CA ARG A 79 6.97 -20.62 12.54
C ARG A 79 7.40 -19.68 13.64
N ARG A 80 8.71 -19.44 13.81
CA ARG A 80 9.23 -18.57 14.85
C ARG A 80 9.03 -17.10 14.47
N ARG A 81 8.27 -16.39 15.30
CA ARG A 81 8.01 -14.95 15.14
C ARG A 81 9.31 -14.14 14.99
N ALA A 82 10.32 -14.42 15.81
CA ALA A 82 11.61 -13.71 15.77
C ALA A 82 12.29 -13.78 14.39
N CYS A 83 12.25 -14.94 13.73
CA CYS A 83 12.83 -15.11 12.40
C CYS A 83 12.04 -14.32 11.35
N THR A 84 10.70 -14.36 11.42
CA THR A 84 9.84 -13.59 10.50
C THR A 84 10.04 -12.08 10.67
N GLU A 85 10.12 -11.59 11.90
CA GLU A 85 10.41 -10.19 12.21
C GLU A 85 11.80 -9.78 11.71
N PHE A 86 12.80 -10.64 11.89
CA PHE A 86 14.14 -10.41 11.35
C PHE A 86 14.12 -10.28 9.82
N PHE A 87 13.47 -11.20 9.10
CA PHE A 87 13.40 -11.14 7.64
C PHE A 87 12.61 -9.93 7.15
N LEU A 88 11.55 -9.54 7.85
CA LEU A 88 10.79 -8.34 7.55
C LEU A 88 11.67 -7.09 7.72
N ALA A 89 12.35 -6.97 8.85
CA ALA A 89 13.28 -5.87 9.12
C ALA A 89 14.39 -5.80 8.07
N LEU A 90 15.00 -6.95 7.73
CA LEU A 90 16.04 -7.03 6.71
C LEU A 90 15.53 -6.57 5.33
N ALA A 91 14.35 -7.03 4.90
CA ALA A 91 13.76 -6.62 3.64
C ALA A 91 13.49 -5.11 3.60
N THR A 92 12.96 -4.54 4.70
CA THR A 92 12.74 -3.09 4.79
C THR A 92 14.05 -2.30 4.71
N ALA A 93 15.11 -2.75 5.40
CA ALA A 93 16.43 -2.12 5.32
C ALA A 93 16.97 -2.10 3.89
N VAL A 94 16.90 -3.23 3.18
CA VAL A 94 17.34 -3.33 1.78
C VAL A 94 16.53 -2.40 0.85
N ILE A 95 15.20 -2.36 1.00
CA ILE A 95 14.34 -1.47 0.21
C ILE A 95 14.70 0.00 0.47
N THR A 96 14.87 0.39 1.73
CA THR A 96 15.22 1.75 2.13
C THR A 96 16.56 2.17 1.55
N VAL A 97 17.60 1.34 1.71
CA VAL A 97 18.94 1.63 1.14
C VAL A 97 18.87 1.79 -0.38
N ARG A 98 18.17 0.90 -1.10
CA ARG A 98 18.01 1.01 -2.56
C ARG A 98 17.26 2.28 -2.96
N SER A 99 16.25 2.67 -2.19
CA SER A 99 15.46 3.89 -2.43
C SER A 99 16.31 5.14 -2.19
N LEU A 100 17.12 5.15 -1.13
CA LEU A 100 18.07 6.22 -0.83
C LEU A 100 19.14 6.35 -1.90
N ILE A 101 19.73 5.23 -2.35
CA ILE A 101 20.70 5.24 -3.46
C ILE A 101 20.05 5.87 -4.68
N ARG A 102 18.90 5.36 -5.13
CA ARG A 102 18.18 5.92 -6.30
C ARG A 102 17.91 7.40 -6.14
N ARG A 103 17.45 7.86 -4.97
CA ARG A 103 17.20 9.28 -4.71
C ARG A 103 18.50 10.10 -4.76
N ALA A 104 19.57 9.59 -4.15
CA ALA A 104 20.88 10.21 -4.17
C ALA A 104 21.44 10.37 -5.59
N TRP A 105 21.16 9.44 -6.51
CA TRP A 105 21.50 9.58 -7.93
C TRP A 105 20.83 10.80 -8.60
N TYR A 106 19.69 11.28 -8.09
CA TYR A 106 19.02 12.47 -8.63
C TYR A 106 19.35 13.74 -7.84
N THR A 107 19.52 13.64 -6.52
CA THR A 107 19.72 14.81 -5.65
C THR A 107 21.18 15.20 -5.44
N HIS A 108 22.09 14.23 -5.47
CA HIS A 108 23.51 14.46 -5.21
C HIS A 108 24.33 14.22 -6.48
N ARG A 109 25.20 15.19 -6.80
CA ARG A 109 26.15 15.13 -7.91
C ARG A 109 27.55 15.26 -7.32
N TRP A 110 28.29 14.15 -7.28
CA TRP A 110 29.66 14.10 -6.76
C TRP A 110 30.62 13.65 -7.86
N ASP A 111 31.88 14.05 -7.75
CA ASP A 111 32.84 14.03 -8.87
C ASP A 111 33.19 12.63 -9.39
N THR A 112 33.20 11.62 -8.51
CA THR A 112 33.54 10.22 -8.85
C THR A 112 32.33 9.37 -9.24
N ARG A 113 31.18 9.98 -9.55
CA ARG A 113 29.95 9.24 -9.88
C ARG A 113 30.15 8.38 -11.14
N PRO A 114 29.96 7.05 -11.07
CA PRO A 114 30.08 6.21 -12.24
C PRO A 114 29.03 6.60 -13.27
N ARG A 115 29.44 6.69 -14.54
CA ARG A 115 28.48 6.87 -15.65
C ARG A 115 27.54 5.68 -15.64
N SER A 116 26.23 5.92 -15.77
CA SER A 116 25.23 4.85 -15.81
C SER A 116 25.69 3.77 -16.78
N PRO A 117 25.74 2.48 -16.38
CA PRO A 117 26.08 1.41 -17.30
C PRO A 117 25.16 1.50 -18.51
N ARG A 118 25.73 1.78 -19.69
CA ARG A 118 24.97 1.80 -20.92
C ARG A 118 24.61 0.34 -21.20
N ILE A 119 23.35 -0.02 -20.98
CA ILE A 119 22.84 -1.36 -21.28
C ILE A 119 23.05 -1.56 -22.79
N ARG A 120 23.85 -2.57 -23.16
CA ARG A 120 24.10 -2.98 -24.54
C ARG A 120 23.15 -4.11 -24.90
#